data_AF-A0A5E4K9A9-F1
#
_entry.id   AF-A0A5E4K9A9-F1
#
_cell.length_a   1.000
_cell.length_b   1.000
_cell.length_c   1.000
_cell.angle_alpha   90.00
_cell.angle_beta   90.00
_cell.angle_gamma   90.00
#
_symmetry.space_group_name_H-M   'P 1'
#
loop_
_entity.id
_entity.type
_entity.pdbx_description
1 polymer ?
#
loop_
_entity_poly.entity_id
_entity_poly.type
_entity_poly.pdbx_seq_one_letter_code
_entity_poly.pdbx_strand_id
1 'polypeptide(L)'
;MSSIDEFLEYSNQVLNANIGYRSKRIIDKVKSIKKLNDTSNLRDFEEFINLIELDTGVIAGKNNATNICSVLRSKAIELNISRQAMEIFNTLRAESSELNITEFLKKINVVDACAFRTKERDMTDNQKPLRLSISNNIDEFLMKHALPTEAIINRYSTYLAYKTCEDIKKIKKDIIEKVKNFVRNTLIRKAIREKTNNFLGVYPQPAQTDIDDFIKHIQLSNPDIQKDELRQQILNEIFYDKLSESRDMDGPTVLALEESTEFAQLLDIISTYNDKKDIIMEMRRQGIFYLIEDEKGVSDKLLDEYIGLIGKIHGIV
;
A
#
# COMPACT_ATOMS: atom_id res chain seq x y z
N MET A 1 22.96 20.10 -17.95
CA MET A 1 22.08 19.53 -18.99
C MET A 1 20.74 20.21 -18.83
N SER A 2 20.17 20.82 -19.88
CA SER A 2 18.87 21.49 -19.75
C SER A 2 17.77 20.47 -19.53
N SER A 3 16.65 20.87 -18.91
CA SER A 3 15.46 20.00 -18.76
C SER A 3 14.94 19.51 -20.12
N ILE A 4 15.23 20.25 -21.19
CA ILE A 4 14.83 19.92 -22.56
C ILE A 4 15.75 18.90 -23.19
N ASP A 5 17.05 19.02 -22.97
CA ASP A 5 17.99 17.97 -23.38
C ASP A 5 17.62 16.65 -22.72
N GLU A 6 17.27 16.68 -21.43
CA GLU A 6 16.78 15.51 -20.71
C GLU A 6 15.48 14.97 -21.30
N PHE A 7 14.49 15.84 -21.58
CA PHE A 7 13.23 15.42 -22.20
C PHE A 7 13.44 14.80 -23.59
N LEU A 8 14.29 15.41 -24.41
CA LEU A 8 14.56 14.96 -25.78
C LEU A 8 15.37 13.66 -25.79
N GLU A 9 16.32 13.51 -24.87
CA GLU A 9 17.05 12.26 -24.68
C GLU A 9 16.10 11.15 -24.25
N TYR A 10 15.24 11.41 -23.26
CA TYR A 10 14.23 10.46 -22.80
C TYR A 10 13.26 10.07 -23.93
N SER A 11 12.81 11.06 -24.71
CA SER A 11 11.94 10.83 -25.88
C SER A 11 12.63 9.93 -26.91
N ASN A 12 13.92 10.13 -27.17
CA ASN A 12 14.70 9.27 -28.04
C ASN A 12 14.79 7.84 -27.50
N GLN A 13 15.05 7.66 -26.20
CA GLN A 13 15.16 6.35 -25.58
C GLN A 13 13.83 5.57 -25.67
N VAL A 14 12.72 6.20 -25.27
CA VAL A 14 11.38 5.59 -25.31
C VAL A 14 10.97 5.25 -26.73
N LEU A 15 11.13 6.18 -27.68
CA LEU A 15 10.78 5.91 -29.08
C LEU A 15 11.70 4.85 -29.68
N ASN A 16 13.00 4.88 -29.43
CA ASN A 16 13.91 3.86 -29.96
C ASN A 16 13.58 2.46 -29.43
N ALA A 17 13.19 2.33 -28.16
CA ALA A 17 12.78 1.05 -27.58
C ALA A 17 11.51 0.47 -28.23
N ASN A 18 10.60 1.32 -28.70
CA ASN A 18 9.29 0.90 -29.21
C ASN A 18 9.19 0.84 -30.74
N ILE A 19 9.90 1.72 -31.45
CA ILE A 19 9.83 1.87 -32.91
C ILE A 19 11.20 1.84 -33.60
N GLY A 20 12.26 1.53 -32.85
CA GLY A 20 13.61 1.30 -33.35
C GLY A 20 14.23 2.49 -34.09
N TYR A 21 14.96 2.19 -35.17
CA TYR A 21 15.72 3.16 -35.96
C TYR A 21 14.88 4.32 -36.55
N ARG A 22 13.55 4.18 -36.62
CA ARG A 22 12.64 5.22 -37.12
C ARG A 22 12.44 6.37 -36.13
N SER A 23 12.74 6.14 -34.85
CA SER A 23 12.61 7.13 -33.76
C SER A 23 13.31 8.46 -34.06
N LYS A 24 14.58 8.39 -34.48
CA LYS A 24 15.39 9.57 -34.81
C LYS A 24 14.74 10.44 -35.87
N ARG A 25 14.24 9.82 -36.95
CA ARG A 25 13.58 10.54 -38.04
C ARG A 25 12.31 11.25 -37.58
N ILE A 26 11.52 10.62 -36.70
CA ILE A 26 10.31 11.24 -36.13
C ILE A 26 10.70 12.44 -35.27
N ILE A 27 11.66 12.27 -34.36
CA ILE A 27 12.09 13.37 -33.49
C ILE A 27 12.66 14.53 -34.30
N ASP A 28 13.50 14.27 -35.31
CA ASP A 28 14.06 15.32 -36.16
C ASP A 28 12.97 16.06 -36.94
N LYS A 29 11.97 15.32 -37.46
CA LYS A 29 10.81 15.90 -38.13
C LYS A 29 9.99 16.75 -37.17
N VAL A 30 9.67 16.26 -35.98
CA VAL A 30 8.88 17.02 -34.99
C VAL A 30 9.65 18.25 -34.52
N LYS A 31 10.96 18.15 -34.28
CA LYS A 31 11.83 19.31 -33.96
C LYS A 31 11.83 20.39 -35.02
N SER A 32 11.68 20.02 -36.30
CA SER A 32 11.57 20.99 -37.38
C SER A 32 10.25 21.77 -37.37
N ILE A 33 9.20 21.20 -36.77
CA ILE A 33 7.86 21.80 -36.67
C ILE A 33 7.71 22.58 -35.35
N LYS A 34 8.05 21.95 -34.21
CA LYS A 34 7.97 22.53 -32.87
C LYS A 34 9.36 22.47 -32.22
N LYS A 35 9.96 23.64 -32.05
CA LYS A 35 11.23 23.78 -31.32
C LYS A 35 10.95 23.99 -29.84
N LEU A 36 11.47 23.09 -29.01
CA LEU A 36 11.53 23.28 -27.57
C LEU A 36 12.80 24.07 -27.23
N ASN A 37 12.68 24.99 -26.27
CA ASN A 37 13.74 25.87 -25.76
C ASN A 37 13.52 26.12 -24.27
N ASP A 38 14.51 26.65 -23.53
CA ASP A 38 14.44 26.75 -22.06
C ASP A 38 13.24 27.56 -21.52
N THR A 39 12.60 28.37 -22.38
CA THR A 39 11.37 29.11 -22.07
C THR A 39 10.08 28.34 -22.35
N SER A 40 10.18 27.11 -22.86
CA SER A 40 9.03 26.26 -23.21
C SER A 40 8.27 25.85 -21.97
N ASN A 41 6.95 26.06 -22.00
CA ASN A 41 6.06 25.66 -20.94
C ASN A 41 5.42 24.29 -21.24
N LEU A 42 4.64 23.75 -20.29
CA LEU A 42 4.03 22.43 -20.44
C LEU A 42 3.18 22.27 -21.72
N ARG A 43 2.53 23.33 -22.19
CA ARG A 43 1.73 23.31 -23.43
C ARG A 43 2.63 23.12 -24.66
N ASP A 44 3.83 23.69 -24.66
CA ASP A 44 4.79 23.49 -25.74
C ASP A 44 5.24 22.01 -25.83
N PHE A 45 5.45 21.37 -24.68
CA PHE A 45 5.72 19.93 -24.63
C PHE A 45 4.52 19.10 -25.11
N GLU A 46 3.30 19.48 -24.73
CA GLU A 46 2.09 18.78 -25.16
C GLU A 46 1.91 18.86 -26.69
N GLU A 47 2.09 20.04 -27.28
CA GLU A 47 2.05 20.23 -28.73
C GLU A 47 3.15 19.40 -29.44
N PHE A 48 4.35 19.34 -28.86
CA PHE A 48 5.44 18.50 -29.37
C PHE A 48 5.09 17.00 -29.32
N ILE A 49 4.53 16.53 -28.21
CA ILE A 49 4.15 15.12 -28.03
C ILE A 49 2.98 14.74 -28.94
N ASN A 50 2.03 15.65 -29.18
CA ASN A 50 0.91 15.40 -30.09
C ASN A 50 1.40 15.18 -31.53
N LEU A 51 2.44 15.89 -31.95
CA LEU A 51 3.08 15.67 -33.25
C LEU A 51 3.80 14.31 -33.32
N ILE A 52 4.44 13.88 -32.22
CA ILE A 52 5.00 12.52 -32.11
C ILE A 52 3.90 11.47 -32.20
N GLU A 53 2.77 11.67 -31.52
CA GLU A 53 1.67 10.71 -31.48
C GLU A 53 1.07 10.47 -32.88
N LEU A 54 0.95 11.53 -33.68
CA LEU A 54 0.49 11.43 -35.08
C LEU A 54 1.40 10.53 -35.91
N ASP A 55 2.70 10.79 -35.89
CA ASP A 55 3.67 10.03 -36.69
C ASP A 55 3.86 8.60 -36.17
N THR A 56 3.82 8.41 -34.85
CA THR A 56 3.90 7.09 -34.22
C THR A 56 2.63 6.27 -34.46
N GLY A 57 1.46 6.92 -34.50
CA GLY A 57 0.17 6.27 -34.75
C GLY A 57 0.09 5.60 -36.11
N VAL A 58 0.73 6.19 -37.13
CA VAL A 58 0.84 5.61 -38.47
C VAL A 58 1.73 4.35 -38.48
N ILE A 59 2.73 4.28 -37.60
CA ILE A 59 3.74 3.21 -37.62
C ILE A 59 3.38 2.06 -36.67
N ALA A 60 3.01 2.38 -35.44
CA ALA A 60 2.81 1.41 -34.37
C ALA A 60 1.31 1.11 -34.08
N GLY A 61 0.41 1.83 -34.74
CA GLY A 61 -1.02 1.80 -34.45
C GLY A 61 -1.41 2.77 -33.32
N LYS A 62 -2.68 3.23 -33.35
CA LYS A 62 -3.21 4.27 -32.46
C LYS A 62 -2.97 3.97 -30.98
N ASN A 63 -3.31 2.75 -30.53
CA ASN A 63 -3.21 2.39 -29.12
C ASN A 63 -1.76 2.41 -28.60
N ASN A 64 -0.81 1.90 -29.40
CA ASN A 64 0.59 1.91 -29.02
C ASN A 64 1.17 3.34 -29.01
N ALA A 65 0.78 4.17 -29.98
CA ALA A 65 1.18 5.57 -30.00
C ALA A 65 0.68 6.33 -28.76
N THR A 66 -0.59 6.13 -28.38
CA THR A 66 -1.15 6.74 -27.17
C THR A 66 -0.41 6.27 -25.91
N ASN A 67 -0.06 4.98 -25.80
CA ASN A 67 0.71 4.45 -24.67
C ASN A 67 2.13 5.01 -24.61
N ILE A 68 2.81 5.15 -25.76
CA ILE A 68 4.15 5.74 -25.82
C ILE A 68 4.08 7.22 -25.42
N CYS A 69 3.11 7.97 -25.97
CA CYS A 69 2.97 9.39 -25.72
C CYS A 69 2.45 9.71 -24.31
N SER A 70 1.74 8.79 -23.64
CA SER A 70 1.39 8.97 -22.23
C SER A 70 2.63 8.96 -21.33
N VAL A 71 3.59 8.07 -21.59
CA VAL A 71 4.88 8.03 -20.89
C VAL A 71 5.67 9.33 -21.12
N LEU A 72 5.68 9.86 -22.35
CA LEU A 72 6.31 11.15 -22.64
C LEU A 72 5.63 12.32 -21.93
N ARG A 73 4.29 12.34 -21.87
CA ARG A 73 3.53 13.36 -21.13
C ARG A 73 3.85 13.34 -19.64
N SER A 74 3.94 12.14 -19.04
CA SER A 74 4.36 12.00 -17.64
C SER A 74 5.74 12.59 -17.39
N LYS A 75 6.72 12.32 -18.28
CA LYS A 75 8.07 12.90 -18.13
C LYS A 75 8.08 14.42 -18.32
N ALA A 76 7.31 14.96 -19.28
CA ALA A 76 7.19 16.41 -19.46
C ALA A 76 6.62 17.10 -18.22
N ILE A 77 5.63 16.48 -17.57
CA ILE A 77 5.05 16.97 -16.31
C ILE A 77 6.10 16.94 -15.19
N GLU A 78 6.81 15.82 -15.01
CA GLU A 78 7.86 15.67 -14.01
C GLU A 78 8.92 16.77 -14.13
N LEU A 79 9.39 17.04 -15.35
CA LEU A 79 10.39 18.06 -15.62
C LEU A 79 9.85 19.48 -15.40
N ASN A 80 8.61 19.75 -15.79
CA ASN A 80 7.99 21.05 -15.55
C ASN A 80 7.77 21.32 -14.06
N ILE A 81 7.33 20.33 -13.28
CA ILE A 81 7.20 20.43 -11.82
C ILE A 81 8.57 20.68 -11.19
N SER A 82 9.59 19.93 -11.62
CA SER A 82 10.96 20.09 -11.10
C SER A 82 11.50 21.50 -11.38
N ARG A 83 11.24 22.05 -12.58
CA ARG A 83 11.61 23.42 -12.95
C ARG A 83 10.88 24.45 -12.08
N GLN A 84 9.56 24.34 -11.96
CA GLN A 84 8.75 25.26 -11.15
C GLN A 84 9.18 25.21 -9.67
N ALA A 85 9.43 24.02 -9.14
CA ALA A 85 9.94 23.85 -7.78
C ALA A 85 11.29 24.56 -7.60
N MET A 86 12.20 24.45 -8.56
CA MET A 86 13.49 25.13 -8.50
C MET A 86 13.36 26.66 -8.60
N GLU A 87 12.45 27.16 -9.44
CA GLU A 87 12.15 28.60 -9.54
C GLU A 87 11.59 29.13 -8.22
N ILE A 88 10.62 28.43 -7.62
CA ILE A 88 10.04 28.79 -6.31
C ILE A 88 11.11 28.75 -5.21
N PHE A 89 11.96 27.73 -5.21
CA PHE A 89 13.07 27.61 -4.26
C PHE A 89 14.01 28.82 -4.35
N ASN A 90 14.41 29.19 -5.57
CA ASN A 90 15.31 30.32 -5.80
C ASN A 90 14.67 31.65 -5.41
N THR A 91 13.38 31.85 -5.70
CA THR A 91 12.62 33.03 -5.28
C THR A 91 12.55 33.14 -3.76
N LEU A 92 12.17 32.05 -3.06
CA LEU A 92 12.11 32.03 -1.60
C LEU A 92 13.47 32.27 -0.94
N ARG A 93 14.54 31.70 -1.52
CA ARG A 93 15.92 31.92 -1.06
C ARG A 93 16.38 33.36 -1.26
N ALA A 94 15.88 34.05 -2.29
CA ALA A 94 16.19 35.47 -2.52
C ALA A 94 15.39 36.41 -1.60
N GLU A 95 14.18 36.01 -1.22
CA GLU A 95 13.26 36.80 -0.37
C GLU A 95 13.52 36.63 1.14
N SER A 96 14.14 35.53 1.57
CA SER A 96 14.34 35.18 2.98
C SER A 96 15.67 34.44 3.22
N SER A 97 16.39 34.77 4.31
CA SER A 97 17.57 34.02 4.75
C SER A 97 17.23 32.64 5.32
N GLU A 98 15.97 32.40 5.69
CA GLU A 98 15.49 31.12 6.21
C GLU A 98 14.41 30.53 5.29
N LEU A 99 14.65 29.31 4.82
CA LEU A 99 13.79 28.63 3.85
C LEU A 99 12.56 28.04 4.55
N ASN A 100 11.40 28.71 4.48
CA ASN A 100 10.17 28.20 5.05
C ASN A 100 9.59 27.05 4.19
N ILE A 101 9.83 25.81 4.61
CA ILE A 101 9.38 24.57 3.93
C ILE A 101 7.86 24.56 3.71
N THR A 102 7.08 25.12 4.64
CA THR A 102 5.61 25.17 4.51
C THR A 102 5.18 26.09 3.37
N GLU A 103 5.89 27.19 3.16
CA GLU A 103 5.60 28.14 2.08
C GLU A 103 6.04 27.60 0.71
N PHE A 104 7.18 26.91 0.67
CA PHE A 104 7.67 26.17 -0.50
C PHE A 104 6.65 25.13 -0.98
N LEU A 105 6.15 24.29 -0.06
CA LEU A 105 5.17 23.25 -0.38
C LEU A 105 3.81 23.84 -0.82
N LYS A 106 3.39 24.98 -0.26
CA LYS A 106 2.18 25.69 -0.71
C LYS A 106 2.35 26.27 -2.12
N LYS A 107 3.50 26.89 -2.43
CA LYS A 107 3.74 27.54 -3.73
C LYS A 107 3.92 26.54 -4.88
N ILE A 108 4.41 25.33 -4.62
CA ILE A 108 4.56 24.27 -5.64
C ILE A 108 3.20 23.76 -6.18
N ASN A 109 2.08 24.13 -5.55
CA ASN A 109 0.72 23.76 -5.95
C ASN A 109 0.61 22.29 -6.42
N VAL A 110 1.01 21.36 -5.54
CA VAL A 110 0.95 19.91 -5.77
C VAL A 110 -0.47 19.41 -6.13
N VAL A 111 -1.49 20.27 -5.99
CA VAL A 111 -2.88 20.02 -6.40
C VAL A 111 -3.03 19.89 -7.92
N ASP A 112 -2.21 20.58 -8.72
CA ASP A 112 -2.35 20.55 -10.19
C ASP A 112 -1.92 19.21 -10.82
N ALA A 113 -1.04 18.43 -10.20
CA ALA A 113 -0.71 17.09 -10.67
C ALA A 113 -1.94 16.15 -10.70
N CYS A 114 -2.92 16.38 -9.81
CA CYS A 114 -4.20 15.67 -9.78
C CYS A 114 -5.23 16.26 -10.77
N ALA A 115 -5.17 17.57 -11.06
CA ALA A 115 -6.08 18.24 -11.99
C ALA A 115 -5.98 17.71 -13.44
N PHE A 116 -4.84 17.14 -13.82
CA PHE A 116 -4.62 16.58 -15.17
C PHE A 116 -5.16 15.16 -15.39
N ARG A 117 -5.65 14.45 -14.35
CA ARG A 117 -6.44 13.20 -14.55
C ARG A 117 -7.92 13.45 -14.80
N THR A 118 -8.41 14.69 -14.67
CA THR A 118 -9.85 15.02 -14.70
C THR A 118 -10.49 15.07 -16.09
N LYS A 119 -9.88 14.47 -17.13
CA LYS A 119 -10.52 14.24 -18.43
C LYS A 119 -10.60 12.77 -18.85
N GLU A 120 -10.60 11.83 -17.90
CA GLU A 120 -11.07 10.44 -18.13
C GLU A 120 -12.62 10.30 -18.08
N ARG A 121 -13.39 11.37 -18.34
CA ARG A 121 -14.86 11.31 -18.22
C ARG A 121 -15.60 10.71 -19.43
N ASP A 122 -14.91 10.38 -20.53
CA ASP A 122 -15.55 9.80 -21.73
C ASP A 122 -14.81 8.56 -22.29
N MET A 123 -14.22 7.73 -21.43
CA MET A 123 -13.75 6.40 -21.86
C MET A 123 -14.83 5.35 -21.55
N THR A 124 -15.36 4.75 -22.62
CA THR A 124 -16.24 3.57 -22.57
C THR A 124 -15.61 2.48 -21.71
N ASP A 125 -16.43 1.79 -20.90
CA ASP A 125 -16.04 0.88 -19.81
C ASP A 125 -15.00 -0.22 -20.14
N ASN A 126 -14.67 -0.43 -21.42
CA ASN A 126 -13.71 -1.43 -21.88
C ASN A 126 -12.24 -0.94 -21.95
N GLN A 127 -11.91 0.30 -21.58
CA GLN A 127 -10.55 0.86 -21.71
C GLN A 127 -10.05 1.63 -20.49
N LYS A 128 -10.44 1.26 -19.27
CA LYS A 128 -9.75 1.77 -18.08
C LYS A 128 -8.36 1.10 -18.00
N PRO A 129 -7.23 1.84 -17.92
CA PRO A 129 -5.96 1.24 -17.49
C PRO A 129 -6.22 0.51 -16.18
N LEU A 130 -5.62 -0.66 -15.95
CA LEU A 130 -5.81 -1.44 -14.73
C LEU A 130 -5.58 -0.51 -13.52
N ARG A 131 -6.65 0.05 -12.97
CA ARG A 131 -6.63 0.71 -11.68
C ARG A 131 -6.38 -0.43 -10.72
N LEU A 132 -5.12 -0.66 -10.39
CA LEU A 132 -4.77 -1.49 -9.23
C LEU A 132 -5.59 -0.93 -8.08
N SER A 133 -6.57 -1.73 -7.63
CA SER A 133 -7.49 -1.31 -6.58
C SER A 133 -6.66 -0.81 -5.39
N ILE A 134 -7.09 0.29 -4.77
CA ILE A 134 -6.49 0.74 -3.50
C ILE A 134 -6.43 -0.43 -2.52
N SER A 135 -7.46 -1.28 -2.54
CA SER A 135 -7.49 -2.53 -1.79
C SER A 135 -6.21 -3.35 -1.96
N ASN A 136 -5.82 -3.65 -3.20
CA ASN A 136 -4.67 -4.51 -3.50
C ASN A 136 -3.35 -3.87 -3.06
N ASN A 137 -3.19 -2.55 -3.25
CA ASN A 137 -2.00 -1.85 -2.77
C ASN A 137 -1.91 -1.87 -1.24
N ILE A 138 -3.05 -1.81 -0.52
CA ILE A 138 -3.05 -1.94 0.93
C ILE A 138 -2.73 -3.38 1.34
N ASP A 139 -3.26 -4.38 0.63
CA ASP A 139 -2.97 -5.79 0.93
C ASP A 139 -1.48 -6.12 0.76
N GLU A 140 -0.84 -5.64 -0.32
CA GLU A 140 0.62 -5.75 -0.51
C GLU A 140 1.43 -5.04 0.58
N PHE A 141 0.92 -3.91 1.09
CA PHE A 141 1.54 -3.19 2.19
C PHE A 141 1.48 -3.99 3.49
N LEU A 142 0.35 -4.64 3.78
CA LEU A 142 0.17 -5.49 4.97
C LEU A 142 1.00 -6.78 4.91
N MET A 143 1.33 -7.28 3.72
CA MET A 143 2.27 -8.40 3.59
C MET A 143 3.70 -8.04 4.03
N LYS A 144 4.06 -6.75 4.03
CA LYS A 144 5.40 -6.26 4.40
C LYS A 144 5.44 -5.66 5.80
N HIS A 145 4.31 -5.18 6.30
CA HIS A 145 4.17 -4.51 7.58
C HIS A 145 2.95 -5.09 8.29
N ALA A 146 3.20 -6.00 9.23
CA ALA A 146 2.16 -6.74 9.91
C ALA A 146 1.45 -5.83 10.94
N LEU A 147 2.19 -4.93 11.59
CA LEU A 147 1.70 -3.93 12.53
C LEU A 147 2.39 -2.56 12.31
N PRO A 148 2.02 -1.82 11.24
CA PRO A 148 2.70 -0.57 10.88
C PRO A 148 2.42 0.55 11.90
N THR A 149 3.45 1.28 12.33
CA THR A 149 3.26 2.48 13.16
C THR A 149 2.50 3.59 12.43
N GLU A 150 1.93 4.53 13.18
CA GLU A 150 1.20 5.67 12.61
C GLU A 150 2.07 6.49 11.64
N ALA A 151 3.37 6.60 11.92
CA ALA A 151 4.32 7.27 11.03
C ALA A 151 4.43 6.55 9.67
N ILE A 152 4.45 5.22 9.66
CA ILE A 152 4.48 4.40 8.45
C ILE A 152 3.16 4.54 7.70
N ILE A 153 2.01 4.46 8.39
CA ILE A 153 0.68 4.65 7.81
C ILE A 153 0.55 6.04 7.16
N ASN A 154 1.02 7.09 7.84
CA ASN A 154 1.00 8.47 7.32
C ASN A 154 1.83 8.63 6.05
N ARG A 155 3.04 8.04 6.02
CA ARG A 155 3.89 8.06 4.82
C ARG A 155 3.25 7.30 3.68
N TYR A 156 2.70 6.12 3.95
CA TYR A 156 2.10 5.27 2.92
C TYR A 156 0.78 5.85 2.39
N SER A 157 -0.06 6.43 3.25
CA SER A 157 -1.29 7.11 2.83
C SER A 157 -0.98 8.34 1.97
N THR A 158 0.06 9.10 2.30
CA THR A 158 0.54 10.21 1.46
C THR A 158 0.98 9.71 0.08
N TYR A 159 1.78 8.64 0.04
CA TYR A 159 2.22 8.01 -1.21
C TYR A 159 1.03 7.53 -2.06
N LEU A 160 0.08 6.82 -1.44
CA LEU A 160 -1.10 6.33 -2.14
C LEU A 160 -2.00 7.47 -2.61
N ALA A 161 -2.22 8.50 -1.80
CA ALA A 161 -2.98 9.70 -2.18
C ALA A 161 -2.37 10.36 -3.41
N TYR A 162 -1.04 10.46 -3.45
CA TYR A 162 -0.31 10.96 -4.61
C TYR A 162 -0.49 10.05 -5.85
N LYS A 163 -0.38 8.72 -5.68
CA LYS A 163 -0.47 7.74 -6.77
C LYS A 163 -1.88 7.64 -7.37
N THR A 164 -2.91 7.69 -6.54
CA THR A 164 -4.31 7.45 -6.92
C THR A 164 -5.13 8.73 -7.08
N CYS A 165 -4.60 9.87 -6.65
CA CYS A 165 -5.30 11.16 -6.61
C CYS A 165 -6.57 11.13 -5.74
N GLU A 166 -6.61 10.25 -4.72
CA GLU A 166 -7.70 10.22 -3.75
C GLU A 166 -7.37 11.02 -2.48
N ASP A 167 -8.42 11.34 -1.71
CA ASP A 167 -8.29 12.07 -0.46
C ASP A 167 -7.43 11.31 0.56
N ILE A 168 -6.39 11.98 1.07
CA ILE A 168 -5.43 11.37 2.00
C ILE A 168 -6.09 10.91 3.30
N LYS A 169 -7.11 11.62 3.79
CA LYS A 169 -7.81 11.23 5.03
C LYS A 169 -8.63 9.96 4.81
N LYS A 170 -9.31 9.86 3.65
CA LYS A 170 -10.03 8.65 3.24
C LYS A 170 -9.07 7.46 3.11
N ILE A 171 -7.96 7.60 2.39
CA ILE A 171 -6.97 6.52 2.24
C ILE A 171 -6.39 6.12 3.60
N LYS A 172 -6.03 7.09 4.45
CA LYS A 172 -5.54 6.81 5.81
C LYS A 172 -6.56 6.00 6.60
N LYS A 173 -7.85 6.37 6.54
CA LYS A 173 -8.94 5.63 7.19
C LYS A 173 -9.04 4.19 6.66
N ASP A 174 -9.00 4.01 5.34
CA ASP A 174 -9.08 2.69 4.70
C ASP A 174 -7.89 1.78 5.08
N ILE A 175 -6.68 2.34 5.14
CA ILE A 175 -5.49 1.62 5.62
C ILE A 175 -5.68 1.23 7.08
N ILE A 176 -6.08 2.16 7.95
CA ILE A 176 -6.26 1.90 9.39
C ILE A 176 -7.28 0.78 9.62
N GLU A 177 -8.43 0.82 8.96
CA GLU A 177 -9.46 -0.20 9.12
C GLU A 177 -9.00 -1.57 8.60
N LYS A 178 -8.26 -1.61 7.49
CA LYS A 178 -7.63 -2.85 7.01
C LYS A 178 -6.59 -3.39 7.98
N VAL A 179 -5.73 -2.53 8.55
CA VAL A 179 -4.75 -2.93 9.57
C VAL A 179 -5.47 -3.50 10.79
N LYS A 180 -6.50 -2.82 11.32
CA LYS A 180 -7.28 -3.31 12.47
C LYS A 180 -7.88 -4.69 12.20
N ASN A 181 -8.54 -4.87 11.05
CA ASN A 181 -9.11 -6.15 10.67
C ASN A 181 -8.04 -7.24 10.54
N PHE A 182 -6.89 -6.90 9.95
CA PHE A 182 -5.77 -7.82 9.82
C PHE A 182 -5.22 -8.26 11.19
N VAL A 183 -5.01 -7.30 12.11
CA VAL A 183 -4.54 -7.57 13.48
C VAL A 183 -5.53 -8.42 14.25
N ARG A 184 -6.81 -8.06 14.20
CA ARG A 184 -7.90 -8.82 14.83
C ARG A 184 -7.95 -10.27 14.33
N ASN A 185 -7.95 -10.47 13.02
CA ASN A 185 -7.99 -11.80 12.42
C ASN A 185 -6.76 -12.63 12.78
N THR A 186 -5.59 -12.00 12.85
CA THR A 186 -4.34 -12.65 13.25
C THR A 186 -4.40 -13.12 14.70
N LEU A 187 -4.90 -12.29 15.62
CA LEU A 187 -5.08 -12.67 17.03
C LEU A 187 -6.11 -13.79 17.22
N ILE A 188 -7.22 -13.74 16.47
CA ILE A 188 -8.24 -14.80 16.47
C ILE A 188 -7.61 -16.12 16.01
N ARG A 189 -6.87 -16.12 14.90
CA ARG A 189 -6.17 -17.31 14.38
C ARG A 189 -5.19 -17.86 15.41
N LYS A 190 -4.40 -17.00 16.06
CA LYS A 190 -3.46 -17.41 17.10
C LYS A 190 -4.17 -18.05 18.30
N ALA A 191 -5.28 -17.48 18.76
CA ALA A 191 -6.06 -18.04 19.85
C ALA A 191 -6.69 -19.40 19.50
N ILE A 192 -7.16 -19.57 18.26
CA ILE A 192 -7.69 -20.85 17.76
C ILE A 192 -6.58 -21.89 17.70
N ARG A 193 -5.42 -21.51 17.17
CA ARG A 193 -4.26 -22.39 17.04
C ARG A 193 -3.82 -22.91 18.41
N GLU A 194 -3.73 -22.02 19.40
CA GLU A 194 -3.41 -22.42 20.77
C GLU A 194 -4.45 -23.39 21.36
N LYS A 195 -5.74 -23.12 21.15
CA LYS A 195 -6.81 -24.07 21.56
C LYS A 195 -6.72 -25.40 20.82
N THR A 196 -6.33 -25.39 19.56
CA THR A 196 -6.14 -26.58 18.74
C THR A 196 -4.97 -27.40 19.27
N ASN A 197 -3.83 -26.75 19.56
CA ASN A 197 -2.67 -27.41 20.16
C ASN A 197 -3.01 -28.04 21.51
N ASN A 198 -3.75 -27.33 22.36
CA ASN A 198 -4.24 -27.87 23.63
C ASN A 198 -5.19 -29.06 23.44
N PHE A 199 -6.10 -28.98 22.47
CA PHE A 199 -7.00 -30.08 22.12
C PHE A 199 -6.22 -31.31 21.65
N LEU A 200 -5.25 -31.13 20.74
CA LEU A 200 -4.42 -32.22 20.22
C LEU A 200 -3.45 -32.79 21.27
N GLY A 201 -2.99 -31.98 22.22
CA GLY A 201 -2.20 -32.47 23.36
C GLY A 201 -2.98 -33.42 24.27
N VAL A 202 -4.30 -33.22 24.41
CA VAL A 202 -5.20 -34.13 25.16
C VAL A 202 -5.67 -35.29 24.29
N TYR A 203 -5.90 -35.05 23.00
CA TYR A 203 -6.38 -36.02 22.01
C TYR A 203 -5.44 -36.08 20.80
N PRO A 204 -4.31 -36.80 20.87
CA PRO A 204 -3.30 -36.83 19.78
C PRO A 204 -3.83 -37.47 18.49
N GLN A 205 -4.85 -38.33 18.59
CA GLN A 205 -5.51 -38.96 17.46
C GLN A 205 -7.03 -38.81 17.59
N PRO A 206 -7.57 -37.59 17.40
CA PRO A 206 -8.98 -37.33 17.64
C PRO A 206 -9.83 -38.03 16.58
N ALA A 207 -10.95 -38.61 17.00
CA ALA A 207 -11.95 -39.14 16.08
C ALA A 207 -12.67 -37.98 15.37
N GLN A 208 -13.35 -38.29 14.27
CA GLN A 208 -14.10 -37.28 13.52
C GLN A 208 -15.17 -36.58 14.37
N THR A 209 -15.79 -37.29 15.30
CA THR A 209 -16.76 -36.73 16.26
C THR A 209 -16.12 -35.73 17.21
N ASP A 210 -14.90 -36.01 17.70
CA ASP A 210 -14.17 -35.12 18.61
C ASP A 210 -13.81 -33.80 17.90
N ILE A 211 -13.38 -33.90 16.63
CA ILE A 211 -13.12 -32.74 15.77
C ILE A 211 -14.40 -31.91 15.56
N ASP A 212 -15.53 -32.56 15.28
CA ASP A 212 -16.80 -31.87 15.05
C ASP A 212 -17.32 -31.16 16.31
N ASP A 213 -17.19 -31.79 17.48
CA ASP A 213 -17.56 -31.19 18.76
C ASP A 213 -16.64 -30.01 19.11
N PHE A 214 -15.33 -30.15 18.88
CA PHE A 214 -14.37 -29.06 19.07
C PHE A 214 -14.66 -27.86 18.15
N ILE A 215 -14.91 -28.12 16.85
CA ILE A 215 -15.31 -27.08 15.89
C ILE A 215 -16.55 -26.34 16.39
N LYS A 216 -17.58 -27.08 16.84
CA LYS A 216 -18.80 -26.50 17.38
C LYS A 216 -18.53 -25.64 18.61
N HIS A 217 -17.65 -26.08 19.50
CA HIS A 217 -17.23 -25.31 20.68
C HIS A 217 -16.55 -23.98 20.29
N ILE A 218 -15.63 -24.00 19.31
CA ILE A 218 -14.96 -22.79 18.82
C ILE A 218 -15.96 -21.82 18.16
N GLN A 219 -16.90 -22.34 17.36
CA GLN A 219 -17.92 -21.52 16.69
C GLN A 219 -18.88 -20.83 17.67
N LEU A 220 -19.20 -21.46 18.81
CA LEU A 220 -19.99 -20.81 19.87
C LEU A 220 -19.27 -19.58 20.45
N SER A 221 -17.94 -19.60 20.49
CA SER A 221 -17.13 -18.50 21.02
C SER A 221 -16.74 -17.47 19.95
N ASN A 222 -16.80 -17.83 18.68
CA ASN A 222 -16.34 -17.04 17.54
C ASN A 222 -17.23 -17.34 16.31
N PRO A 223 -18.44 -16.76 16.24
CA PRO A 223 -19.45 -17.14 15.25
C PRO A 223 -19.06 -16.81 13.80
N ASP A 224 -18.14 -15.86 13.60
CA ASP A 224 -17.72 -15.40 12.27
C ASP A 224 -16.73 -16.35 11.57
N ILE A 225 -16.24 -17.39 12.27
CA ILE A 225 -15.29 -18.35 11.70
C ILE A 225 -16.03 -19.39 10.85
N GLN A 226 -15.58 -19.53 9.61
CA GLN A 226 -16.09 -20.56 8.71
C GLN A 226 -15.69 -21.95 9.17
N LYS A 227 -16.68 -22.86 9.22
CA LYS A 227 -16.50 -24.25 9.67
C LYS A 227 -15.40 -24.97 8.89
N ASP A 228 -15.37 -24.78 7.57
CA ASP A 228 -14.45 -25.47 6.68
C ASP A 228 -13.01 -24.93 6.83
N GLU A 229 -12.84 -23.62 7.03
CA GLU A 229 -11.53 -23.02 7.33
C GLU A 229 -10.97 -23.59 8.64
N LEU A 230 -11.78 -23.63 9.70
CA LEU A 230 -11.37 -24.17 11.00
C LEU A 230 -11.01 -25.66 10.92
N ARG A 231 -11.82 -26.44 10.20
CA ARG A 231 -11.54 -27.87 9.98
C ARG A 231 -10.20 -28.07 9.27
N GLN A 232 -9.93 -27.29 8.23
CA GLN A 232 -8.64 -27.36 7.52
C GLN A 232 -7.46 -26.97 8.40
N GLN A 233 -7.60 -25.95 9.25
CA GLN A 233 -6.57 -25.58 10.22
C GLN A 233 -6.24 -26.74 11.18
N ILE A 234 -7.27 -27.39 11.74
CA ILE A 234 -7.09 -28.54 12.65
C ILE A 234 -6.40 -29.70 11.92
N LEU A 235 -6.85 -30.03 10.70
CA LEU A 235 -6.25 -31.12 9.91
C LEU A 235 -4.80 -30.83 9.53
N ASN A 236 -4.47 -29.58 9.22
CA ASN A 236 -3.09 -29.17 8.96
C ASN A 236 -2.22 -29.35 10.19
N GLU A 237 -2.67 -28.93 11.38
CA GLU A 237 -1.90 -29.11 12.62
C GLU A 237 -1.73 -30.61 12.96
N ILE A 238 -2.76 -31.44 12.81
CA ILE A 238 -2.64 -32.91 12.96
C ILE A 238 -1.60 -33.48 12.00
N PHE A 239 -1.55 -32.97 10.76
CA PHE A 239 -0.58 -33.40 9.76
C PHE A 239 0.84 -32.91 10.09
N TYR A 240 0.99 -31.66 10.56
CA TYR A 240 2.26 -31.12 11.04
C TYR A 240 2.80 -31.91 12.21
N ASP A 241 2.00 -32.23 13.22
CA ASP A 241 2.40 -33.00 14.39
C ASP A 241 2.94 -34.40 14.01
N LYS A 242 2.27 -35.05 13.05
CA LYS A 242 2.73 -36.33 12.47
C LYS A 242 4.02 -36.22 11.68
N LEU A 243 4.32 -35.05 11.10
CA LEU A 243 5.54 -34.80 10.33
C LEU A 243 6.70 -34.30 11.21
N SER A 244 6.42 -33.50 12.24
CA SER A 244 7.41 -32.96 13.18
C SER A 244 7.98 -34.04 14.10
N GLU A 245 7.22 -35.11 14.38
CA GLU A 245 7.76 -36.35 14.98
C GLU A 245 8.86 -37.00 14.11
N SER A 246 9.02 -36.62 12.84
CA SER A 246 9.87 -37.30 11.86
C SER A 246 11.18 -36.60 11.42
N ARG A 247 11.44 -35.31 11.75
CA ARG A 247 12.78 -34.64 11.72
C ARG A 247 12.71 -33.11 11.78
N ASP A 248 13.80 -32.53 12.30
CA ASP A 248 14.23 -31.13 12.15
C ASP A 248 14.13 -30.66 10.69
N MET A 249 13.09 -29.90 10.34
CA MET A 249 12.99 -29.25 9.03
C MET A 249 12.54 -27.81 9.19
N ASP A 250 13.51 -26.90 9.04
CA ASP A 250 13.31 -25.49 8.70
C ASP A 250 12.68 -25.40 7.30
N GLY A 251 11.36 -25.58 7.24
CA GLY A 251 10.56 -25.32 6.04
C GLY A 251 9.88 -23.95 6.14
N PRO A 252 9.80 -23.15 5.06
CA PRO A 252 9.18 -21.84 5.09
C PRO A 252 7.66 -22.02 5.12
N THR A 253 7.10 -22.10 6.32
CA THR A 253 5.67 -22.24 6.51
C THR A 253 5.00 -20.87 6.34
N VAL A 254 3.75 -20.89 5.87
CA VAL A 254 2.79 -19.76 5.89
C VAL A 254 2.69 -19.05 7.26
N LEU A 255 3.28 -19.66 8.30
CA LEU A 255 3.51 -19.15 9.66
C LEU A 255 4.48 -17.96 9.77
N ALA A 256 5.30 -17.67 8.76
CA ALA A 256 6.35 -16.64 8.86
C ALA A 256 5.83 -15.22 9.16
N LEU A 257 4.54 -14.92 8.92
CA LEU A 257 3.94 -13.64 9.33
C LEU A 257 3.44 -13.63 10.80
N GLU A 258 3.06 -14.79 11.36
CA GLU A 258 2.54 -14.92 12.73
C GLU A 258 3.64 -14.77 13.80
N GLU A 259 4.90 -14.87 13.38
CA GLU A 259 6.11 -14.65 14.19
C GLU A 259 6.76 -13.28 13.94
N SER A 260 6.05 -12.34 13.29
CA SER A 260 6.59 -11.00 13.15
C SER A 260 6.81 -10.36 14.53
N THR A 261 8.02 -9.81 14.73
CA THR A 261 8.43 -9.15 15.98
C THR A 261 7.44 -8.05 16.39
N GLU A 262 6.76 -7.45 15.43
CA GLU A 262 5.78 -6.38 15.64
C GLU A 262 4.51 -6.89 16.36
N PHE A 263 4.01 -8.08 16.04
CA PHE A 263 2.89 -8.69 16.76
C PHE A 263 3.29 -9.16 18.16
N ALA A 264 4.50 -9.69 18.31
CA ALA A 264 5.04 -10.06 19.62
C ALA A 264 5.07 -8.84 20.57
N GLN A 265 5.40 -7.65 20.05
CA GLN A 265 5.34 -6.40 20.83
C GLN A 265 3.92 -6.05 21.28
N LEU A 266 2.91 -6.19 20.42
CA LEU A 266 1.52 -5.94 20.84
C LEU A 266 1.07 -6.90 21.95
N LEU A 267 1.44 -8.18 21.83
CA LEU A 267 1.19 -9.18 22.87
C LEU A 267 1.89 -8.81 24.18
N ASP A 268 3.16 -8.43 24.10
CA ASP A 268 3.98 -8.06 25.26
C ASP A 268 3.41 -6.84 25.99
N ILE A 269 2.99 -5.80 25.26
CA ILE A 269 2.35 -4.62 25.85
C ILE A 269 1.09 -5.03 26.62
N ILE A 270 0.20 -5.79 26.01
CA ILE A 270 -1.09 -6.13 26.64
C ILE A 270 -0.92 -7.12 27.80
N SER A 271 0.06 -8.02 27.72
CA SER A 271 0.34 -9.00 28.79
C SER A 271 1.14 -8.40 29.95
N THR A 272 1.96 -7.37 29.72
CA THR A 272 2.82 -6.75 30.75
C THR A 272 2.04 -5.81 31.67
N TYR A 273 1.07 -5.07 31.12
CA TYR A 273 0.35 -4.04 31.86
C TYR A 273 -1.05 -4.53 32.30
N ASN A 274 -1.33 -4.42 33.60
CA ASN A 274 -2.63 -4.80 34.18
C ASN A 274 -3.67 -3.66 34.12
N ASP A 275 -3.25 -2.40 33.97
CA ASP A 275 -4.15 -1.25 33.84
C ASP A 275 -4.29 -0.82 32.37
N LYS A 276 -5.54 -0.63 31.92
CA LYS A 276 -5.88 -0.10 30.59
C LYS A 276 -5.17 1.22 30.29
N LYS A 277 -4.99 2.08 31.29
CA LYS A 277 -4.31 3.37 31.11
C LYS A 277 -2.85 3.21 30.71
N ASP A 278 -2.16 2.26 31.32
CA ASP A 278 -0.75 1.98 31.01
C ASP A 278 -0.62 1.35 29.62
N ILE A 279 -1.53 0.43 29.27
CA ILE A 279 -1.62 -0.13 27.91
C ILE A 279 -1.79 0.98 26.88
N ILE A 280 -2.76 1.89 27.09
CA ILE A 280 -3.02 3.04 26.20
C ILE A 280 -1.77 3.92 26.04
N MET A 281 -1.09 4.22 27.14
CA MET A 281 0.11 5.06 27.14
C MET A 281 1.23 4.40 26.33
N GLU A 282 1.43 3.10 26.52
CA GLU A 282 2.48 2.36 25.82
C GLU A 282 2.16 2.20 24.32
N MET A 283 0.90 1.88 23.97
CA MET A 283 0.47 1.85 22.56
C MET A 283 0.67 3.20 21.86
N ARG A 284 0.48 4.31 22.57
CA ARG A 284 0.79 5.65 22.06
C ARG A 284 2.28 5.87 21.88
N ARG A 285 3.11 5.43 22.83
CA ARG A 285 4.59 5.52 22.74
C ARG A 285 5.12 4.76 21.53
N GLN A 286 4.55 3.60 21.24
CA GLN A 286 4.93 2.74 20.11
C GLN A 286 4.27 3.17 18.78
N GLY A 287 3.37 4.16 18.81
CA GLY A 287 2.68 4.64 17.61
C GLY A 287 1.67 3.66 17.02
N ILE A 288 1.13 2.74 17.83
CA ILE A 288 0.09 1.76 17.43
C ILE A 288 -1.28 2.08 18.04
N PHE A 289 -1.42 3.26 18.63
CA PHE A 289 -2.63 3.74 19.29
C PHE A 289 -3.87 3.79 18.38
N TYR A 290 -3.68 3.97 17.07
CA TYR A 290 -4.74 3.96 16.07
C TYR A 290 -5.58 2.67 16.08
N LEU A 291 -5.07 1.57 16.62
CA LEU A 291 -5.79 0.29 16.73
C LEU A 291 -7.02 0.37 17.62
N ILE A 292 -6.99 1.25 18.63
CA ILE A 292 -8.06 1.43 19.61
C ILE A 292 -8.76 2.79 19.47
N GLU A 293 -8.48 3.55 18.41
CA GLU A 293 -9.19 4.79 18.11
C GLU A 293 -10.38 4.54 17.17
N ASP A 294 -11.50 5.20 17.44
CA ASP A 294 -12.66 5.31 16.56
C ASP A 294 -13.02 6.79 16.31
N GLU A 295 -14.14 7.05 15.63
CA GLU A 295 -14.57 8.42 15.30
C GLU A 295 -14.84 9.31 16.53
N LYS A 296 -15.00 8.71 17.72
CA LYS A 296 -15.24 9.39 19.00
C LYS A 296 -13.98 9.48 19.87
N GLY A 297 -12.85 8.95 19.41
CA GLY A 297 -11.58 8.93 20.15
C GLY A 297 -11.23 7.52 20.63
N VAL A 298 -10.74 7.40 21.85
CA VAL A 298 -10.30 6.11 22.40
C VAL A 298 -11.49 5.22 22.70
N SER A 299 -11.46 4.00 22.16
CA SER A 299 -12.54 3.03 22.29
C SER A 299 -12.14 1.97 23.32
N ASP A 300 -12.63 2.11 24.55
CA ASP A 300 -12.45 1.10 25.61
C ASP A 300 -12.93 -0.28 25.17
N LYS A 301 -13.96 -0.32 24.32
CA LYS A 301 -14.50 -1.56 23.73
C LYS A 301 -13.48 -2.28 22.85
N LEU A 302 -12.76 -1.55 21.98
CA LEU A 302 -11.72 -2.14 21.13
C LEU A 302 -10.54 -2.63 21.97
N LEU A 303 -10.17 -1.87 23.00
CA LEU A 303 -9.12 -2.28 23.93
C LEU A 303 -9.51 -3.55 24.68
N ASP A 304 -10.74 -3.64 25.21
CA ASP A 304 -11.25 -4.83 25.89
C ASP A 304 -11.30 -6.05 24.97
N GLU A 305 -11.63 -5.84 23.70
CA GLU A 305 -11.58 -6.90 22.71
C GLU A 305 -10.15 -7.45 22.53
N TYR A 306 -9.15 -6.59 22.35
CA TYR A 306 -7.76 -7.03 22.23
C TYR A 306 -7.26 -7.71 23.50
N ILE A 307 -7.54 -7.17 24.68
CA ILE A 307 -7.22 -7.79 25.97
C ILE A 307 -7.86 -9.19 26.04
N GLY A 308 -9.14 -9.32 25.69
CA GLY A 308 -9.84 -10.60 25.70
C GLY A 308 -9.27 -11.62 24.71
N LEU A 309 -8.90 -11.20 23.50
CA LEU A 309 -8.26 -12.08 22.51
C LEU A 309 -6.88 -12.56 22.98
N ILE A 310 -6.09 -11.66 23.57
CA ILE A 310 -4.73 -11.96 24.03
C ILE A 310 -4.73 -12.79 25.32
N GLY A 311 -5.69 -12.55 26.21
CA GLY A 311 -5.94 -13.39 27.39
C GLY A 311 -6.23 -14.84 27.01
N LYS A 312 -7.02 -15.05 25.94
CA LYS A 312 -7.30 -16.40 25.39
C LYS A 312 -6.07 -17.09 24.80
N ILE A 313 -5.08 -16.34 24.32
CA ILE A 313 -3.81 -16.90 23.82
C ILE A 313 -2.93 -17.38 24.98
N HIS A 314 -2.90 -16.64 26.09
CA HIS A 314 -2.03 -16.97 27.24
C HIS A 314 -2.70 -17.87 28.29
N GLY A 315 -3.97 -18.26 28.09
CA GLY A 315 -4.74 -19.01 29.08
C GLY A 315 -5.02 -18.22 30.37
N ILE A 316 -5.00 -16.89 30.30
CA ILE A 316 -5.16 -15.98 31.46
C ILE A 316 -6.64 -15.68 31.75
N VAL A 317 -7.58 -16.06 30.88
CA VAL A 317 -9.03 -15.87 31.06
C VAL A 317 -9.82 -17.07 30.52
#